data_AF-A0A520PLB0-F1
#
_entry.id   AF-A0A520PLB0-F1
#
_cell.length_a   1.000
_cell.length_b   1.000
_cell.length_c   1.000
_cell.angle_alpha   90.00
_cell.angle_beta   90.00
_cell.angle_gamma   90.00
#
_symmetry.space_group_name_H-M   'P 1'
#
loop_
_entity.id
_entity.type
_entity.pdbx_description
1 polymer ?
#
loop_
_entity_poly.entity_id
_entity_poly.type
_entity_poly.pdbx_seq_one_letter_code
_entity_poly.pdbx_strand_id
1 'polypeptide(L)'
;MADETLRKLGRLRAASDFELCQWFLCGFRLKVHDLYGFASFREYSERWFGCTGRATEERVRVAERLEELPKLSAAFAAGELVFSAVRELTRVADGETENEWLEVAEGKTASQIERMTSGKKPGDRPSDPTRPELERKRVTLNLSPSAYALLRQARDVLRKESGGTHLDDDAFIELLASSALSGGGGADETRSRHQIALTVCECCKAATQDANGEQVPVGPEVVEVAECDAQVIGRVDIPAGYERASQVIPPAVRRAVVRRHGGVCAVPGCKNTSCDVHHCDPKSEGGSHDPERLILLCSTHHGIAHGGTIVIRGTWSAGFVFEHPDGSAYGSPTVEPRKARVLAEVFQMLRALSFKEKEARRLVDQARPHVGAETTAEQALRLALRG
;
A
#
# COMPACT_ATOMS: atom_id res chain seq x y z
N MET A 1 34.66 -33.09 9.39
CA MET A 1 33.49 -33.71 10.05
C MET A 1 32.49 -32.67 10.56
N ALA A 2 32.80 -31.83 11.56
CA ALA A 2 31.82 -30.88 12.12
C ALA A 2 31.30 -29.84 11.10
N ASP A 3 32.19 -29.14 10.38
CA ASP A 3 31.81 -28.16 9.34
C ASP A 3 30.95 -28.79 8.22
N GLU A 4 31.41 -29.92 7.68
CA GLU A 4 30.69 -30.68 6.65
C GLU A 4 29.28 -31.10 7.10
N THR A 5 29.15 -31.61 8.33
CA THR A 5 27.84 -31.96 8.91
C THR A 5 26.95 -30.73 9.08
N LEU A 6 27.49 -29.61 9.57
CA LEU A 6 26.72 -28.37 9.74
C LEU A 6 26.23 -27.82 8.39
N ARG A 7 27.06 -27.85 7.35
CA ARG A 7 26.66 -27.44 5.99
C ARG A 7 25.59 -28.35 5.42
N LYS A 8 25.72 -29.67 5.60
CA LYS A 8 24.69 -30.64 5.19
C LYS A 8 23.36 -30.38 5.88
N LEU A 9 23.37 -30.21 7.21
CA LEU A 9 22.17 -29.90 7.99
C LEU A 9 21.56 -28.55 7.58
N GLY A 10 22.40 -27.55 7.27
CA GLY A 10 21.94 -26.27 6.74
C GLY A 10 21.16 -26.42 5.43
N ARG A 11 21.69 -27.19 4.47
CA ARG A 11 20.99 -27.47 3.20
C ARG A 11 19.69 -28.25 3.41
N LEU A 12 19.71 -29.28 4.25
CA LEU A 12 18.52 -30.05 4.59
C LEU A 12 17.44 -29.18 5.23
N ARG A 13 17.83 -28.30 6.15
CA ARG A 13 16.90 -27.35 6.77
C ARG A 13 16.27 -26.44 5.74
N ALA A 14 17.05 -25.89 4.82
CA ALA A 14 16.53 -25.04 3.75
C ALA A 14 15.55 -25.80 2.83
N ALA A 15 15.91 -27.02 2.41
CA ALA A 15 15.02 -27.87 1.61
C ALA A 15 13.72 -28.23 2.36
N SER A 16 13.79 -28.51 3.67
CA SER A 16 12.59 -28.73 4.48
C SER A 16 11.75 -27.46 4.67
N ASP A 17 12.38 -26.29 4.80
CA ASP A 17 11.65 -25.01 4.81
C ASP A 17 10.93 -24.77 3.47
N PHE A 18 11.53 -25.17 2.34
CA PHE A 18 10.89 -25.13 1.02
C PHE A 18 9.65 -26.03 0.95
N GLU A 19 9.77 -27.31 1.34
CA GLU A 19 8.64 -28.23 1.37
C GLU A 19 7.53 -27.74 2.31
N LEU A 20 7.91 -27.22 3.48
CA LEU A 20 6.97 -26.65 4.43
C LEU A 20 6.20 -25.47 3.81
N CYS A 21 6.85 -24.59 3.05
CA CYS A 21 6.20 -23.50 2.34
C CYS A 21 5.16 -24.05 1.33
N GLN A 22 5.55 -25.02 0.50
CA GLN A 22 4.64 -25.63 -0.49
C GLN A 22 3.43 -26.29 0.17
N TRP A 23 3.63 -27.06 1.23
CA TRP A 23 2.55 -27.72 1.94
C TRP A 23 1.70 -26.76 2.78
N PHE A 24 2.27 -25.67 3.27
CA PHE A 24 1.50 -24.60 3.90
C PHE A 24 0.56 -23.95 2.90
N LEU A 25 1.04 -23.62 1.70
CA LEU A 25 0.19 -23.06 0.65
C LEU A 25 -0.91 -24.04 0.22
N CYS A 26 -0.55 -25.29 -0.02
CA CYS A 26 -1.50 -26.35 -0.36
C CYS A 26 -2.57 -26.50 0.73
N GLY A 27 -2.14 -26.62 2.00
CA GLY A 27 -3.04 -26.74 3.14
C GLY A 27 -3.93 -25.51 3.35
N PHE A 28 -3.39 -24.31 3.11
CA PHE A 28 -4.13 -23.06 3.15
C PHE A 28 -5.23 -23.03 2.07
N ARG A 29 -4.88 -23.34 0.82
CA ARG A 29 -5.83 -23.40 -0.32
C ARG A 29 -6.91 -24.46 -0.13
N LEU A 30 -6.54 -25.64 0.40
CA LEU A 30 -7.46 -26.74 0.69
C LEU A 30 -8.23 -26.58 2.01
N LYS A 31 -7.93 -25.53 2.79
CA LYS A 31 -8.51 -25.30 4.12
C LYS A 31 -8.41 -26.52 5.04
N VAL A 32 -7.26 -27.19 5.08
CA VAL A 32 -7.09 -28.44 5.88
C VAL A 32 -7.38 -28.24 7.38
N HIS A 33 -7.31 -27.01 7.87
CA HIS A 33 -7.68 -26.65 9.23
C HIS A 33 -9.14 -26.95 9.56
N ASP A 34 -10.06 -26.84 8.58
CA ASP A 34 -11.48 -27.12 8.74
C ASP A 34 -11.72 -28.60 9.07
N LEU A 35 -10.92 -29.51 8.48
CA LEU A 35 -11.02 -30.96 8.71
C LEU A 35 -10.77 -31.37 10.16
N TYR A 36 -10.02 -30.54 10.88
CA TYR A 36 -9.67 -30.76 12.28
C TYR A 36 -10.38 -29.80 13.23
N GLY A 37 -11.32 -29.00 12.72
CA GLY A 37 -12.13 -28.08 13.51
C GLY A 37 -11.38 -26.89 14.08
N PHE A 38 -10.23 -26.52 13.52
CA PHE A 38 -9.54 -25.27 13.88
C PHE A 38 -10.26 -24.09 13.26
N ALA A 39 -10.28 -22.94 13.95
CA ALA A 39 -10.98 -21.75 13.48
C ALA A 39 -10.24 -21.03 12.33
N SER A 40 -8.95 -21.32 12.12
CA SER A 40 -8.16 -20.75 11.03
C SER A 40 -6.92 -21.58 10.70
N PHE A 41 -6.38 -21.40 9.49
CA PHE A 41 -5.10 -22.00 9.10
C PHE A 41 -3.92 -21.51 9.96
N ARG A 42 -4.02 -20.28 10.49
CA ARG A 42 -3.06 -19.75 11.46
C ARG A 42 -3.05 -20.59 12.74
N GLU A 43 -4.22 -20.87 13.31
CA GLU A 43 -4.34 -21.67 14.53
C GLU A 43 -3.79 -23.08 14.32
N TYR A 44 -4.15 -23.71 13.20
CA TYR A 44 -3.62 -25.00 12.77
C TYR A 44 -2.08 -25.01 12.72
N SER A 45 -1.49 -23.98 12.09
CA SER A 45 -0.04 -23.85 11.93
C SER A 45 0.68 -23.55 13.24
N GLU A 46 0.11 -22.69 14.09
CA GLU A 46 0.61 -22.41 15.44
C GLU A 46 0.60 -23.67 16.31
N ARG A 47 -0.50 -24.43 16.28
CA ARG A 47 -0.70 -25.60 17.16
C ARG A 47 0.19 -26.78 16.81
N TRP A 48 0.36 -27.09 15.53
CA TRP A 48 1.05 -28.31 15.11
C TRP A 48 2.46 -28.09 14.61
N PHE A 49 2.79 -26.89 14.13
CA PHE A 49 4.10 -26.58 13.56
C PHE A 49 4.87 -25.55 14.38
N GLY A 50 4.29 -25.02 15.46
CA GLY A 50 4.90 -23.98 16.29
C GLY A 50 5.16 -22.67 15.53
N CYS A 51 4.52 -22.49 14.37
CA CYS A 51 4.71 -21.32 13.52
C CYS A 51 3.73 -20.22 13.93
N THR A 52 4.23 -19.07 14.36
CA THR A 52 3.36 -17.90 14.64
C THR A 52 2.52 -17.53 13.42
N GLY A 53 1.39 -16.86 13.60
CA GLY A 53 0.57 -16.39 12.48
C GLY A 53 1.34 -15.61 11.43
N ARG A 54 2.18 -14.65 11.85
CA ARG A 54 3.05 -13.91 10.93
C ARG A 54 4.02 -14.81 10.18
N ALA A 55 4.60 -15.81 10.86
CA ALA A 55 5.50 -16.77 10.22
C ALA A 55 4.79 -17.72 9.26
N THR A 56 3.49 -17.98 9.49
CA THR A 56 2.61 -18.77 8.63
C THR A 56 2.25 -17.98 7.37
N GLU A 57 1.77 -16.75 7.54
CA GLU A 57 1.42 -15.84 6.44
C GLU A 57 2.62 -15.58 5.52
N GLU A 58 3.81 -15.34 6.08
CA GLU A 58 5.02 -15.17 5.27
C GLU A 58 5.40 -16.43 4.49
N ARG A 59 5.24 -17.63 5.05
CA ARG A 59 5.50 -18.89 4.32
C ARG A 59 4.52 -19.09 3.17
N VAL A 60 3.23 -18.81 3.39
CA VAL A 60 2.20 -18.88 2.35
C VAL A 60 2.51 -17.87 1.24
N ARG A 61 2.81 -16.61 1.57
CA ARG A 61 3.20 -15.57 0.60
C ARG A 61 4.44 -15.96 -0.22
N VAL A 62 5.48 -16.48 0.44
CA VAL A 62 6.70 -16.94 -0.23
C VAL A 62 6.37 -18.07 -1.19
N ALA A 63 5.61 -19.08 -0.74
CA ALA A 63 5.21 -20.19 -1.58
C ALA A 63 4.43 -19.75 -2.81
N GLU A 64 3.49 -18.80 -2.67
CA GLU A 64 2.72 -18.27 -3.80
C GLU A 64 3.61 -17.60 -4.83
N ARG A 65 4.59 -16.78 -4.40
CA ARG A 65 5.52 -16.14 -5.33
C ARG A 65 6.45 -17.15 -6.01
N LEU A 66 6.82 -18.24 -5.35
CA LEU A 66 7.67 -19.27 -5.94
C LEU A 66 6.99 -20.04 -7.08
N GLU A 67 5.65 -20.06 -7.16
CA GLU A 67 4.93 -20.65 -8.30
C GLU A 67 5.24 -19.93 -9.63
N GLU A 68 5.63 -18.65 -9.56
CA GLU A 68 5.94 -17.81 -10.72
C GLU A 68 7.46 -17.50 -10.84
N LEU A 69 8.29 -18.09 -9.96
CA LEU A 69 9.74 -17.86 -9.87
C LEU A 69 10.49 -19.20 -9.88
N PRO A 70 10.51 -19.91 -11.02
CA PRO A 70 10.96 -21.30 -11.09
C PRO A 70 12.44 -21.48 -10.69
N LYS A 71 13.29 -20.48 -10.91
CA LYS A 71 14.73 -20.60 -10.58
C LYS A 71 15.00 -20.34 -9.11
N LEU A 72 14.32 -19.35 -8.51
CA LEU A 72 14.34 -19.18 -7.06
C LEU A 72 13.75 -20.40 -6.34
N SER A 73 12.69 -20.98 -6.90
CA SER A 73 12.09 -22.23 -6.40
C SER A 73 13.10 -23.38 -6.43
N ALA A 74 13.81 -23.55 -7.55
CA ALA A 74 14.84 -24.58 -7.68
C ALA A 74 16.01 -24.39 -6.70
N ALA A 75 16.53 -23.17 -6.57
CA ALA A 75 17.62 -22.85 -5.64
C ALA A 75 17.21 -23.07 -4.18
N PHE A 76 15.98 -22.74 -3.81
CA PHE A 76 15.47 -23.00 -2.46
C PHE A 76 15.28 -24.49 -2.19
N ALA A 77 14.70 -25.23 -3.14
CA ALA A 77 14.53 -26.68 -3.05
C ALA A 77 15.87 -27.43 -2.95
N ALA A 78 16.90 -26.96 -3.65
CA ALA A 78 18.26 -27.49 -3.58
C ALA A 78 18.99 -27.15 -2.25
N GLY A 79 18.41 -26.28 -1.43
CA GLY A 79 19.01 -25.79 -0.18
C GLY A 79 20.19 -24.83 -0.40
N GLU A 80 20.28 -24.22 -1.58
CA GLU A 80 21.31 -23.24 -1.93
C GLU A 80 21.01 -21.87 -1.30
N LEU A 81 19.73 -21.56 -1.11
CA LEU A 81 19.25 -20.38 -0.41
C LEU A 81 18.47 -20.76 0.85
N VAL A 82 18.70 -20.02 1.93
CA VAL A 82 17.92 -20.15 3.16
C VAL A 82 16.60 -19.37 3.08
N PHE A 83 15.59 -19.78 3.84
CA PHE A 83 14.26 -19.14 3.84
C PHE A 83 14.29 -17.61 3.97
N SER A 84 15.16 -17.07 4.84
CA SER A 84 15.26 -15.62 5.01
C SER A 84 15.73 -14.90 3.75
N ALA A 85 16.65 -15.46 2.98
CA ALA A 85 17.09 -14.90 1.71
C ALA A 85 15.95 -14.96 0.66
N VAL A 86 15.31 -16.13 0.51
CA VAL A 86 14.20 -16.32 -0.42
C VAL A 86 13.02 -15.41 -0.09
N ARG A 87 12.73 -15.21 1.20
CA ARG A 87 11.68 -14.30 1.66
C ARG A 87 11.92 -12.87 1.19
N GLU A 88 13.15 -12.38 1.21
CA GLU A 88 13.48 -11.05 0.71
C GLU A 88 13.45 -10.99 -0.82
N LEU A 89 14.07 -11.96 -1.50
CA LEU A 89 14.12 -11.99 -2.97
C LEU A 89 12.73 -12.09 -3.62
N THR A 90 11.82 -12.89 -3.05
CA THR A 90 10.43 -13.01 -3.53
C THR A 90 9.59 -11.74 -3.40
N ARG A 91 10.08 -10.69 -2.73
CA ARG A 91 9.41 -9.38 -2.68
C ARG A 91 9.72 -8.51 -3.89
N VAL A 92 10.84 -8.75 -4.57
CA VAL A 92 11.37 -7.85 -5.61
C VAL A 92 11.55 -8.56 -6.95
N ALA A 93 11.91 -9.84 -6.94
CA ALA A 93 12.16 -10.58 -8.16
C ALA A 93 10.85 -10.93 -8.90
N ASP A 94 10.94 -10.95 -10.23
CA ASP A 94 9.95 -11.48 -11.16
C ASP A 94 10.60 -12.47 -12.15
N GLY A 95 9.84 -12.97 -13.12
CA GLY A 95 10.32 -13.98 -14.07
C GLY A 95 11.47 -13.51 -14.96
N GLU A 96 11.62 -12.19 -15.18
CA GLU A 96 12.70 -11.62 -15.99
C GLU A 96 13.95 -11.36 -15.14
N THR A 97 13.78 -10.97 -13.88
CA THR A 97 14.86 -10.51 -12.99
C THR A 97 15.39 -11.57 -12.03
N GLU A 98 14.72 -12.71 -11.84
CA GLU A 98 15.12 -13.74 -10.86
C GLU A 98 16.55 -14.24 -11.05
N ASN A 99 17.06 -14.30 -12.29
CA ASN A 99 18.44 -14.70 -12.58
C ASN A 99 19.45 -13.71 -12.01
N GLU A 100 19.26 -12.43 -12.30
CA GLU A 100 20.16 -11.36 -11.85
C GLU A 100 20.18 -11.32 -10.31
N TRP A 101 19.02 -11.50 -9.68
CA TRP A 101 18.89 -11.59 -8.23
C TRP A 101 19.59 -12.81 -7.62
N LEU A 102 19.54 -13.97 -8.28
CA LEU A 102 20.27 -15.18 -7.85
C LEU A 102 21.78 -14.98 -7.93
N GLU A 103 22.28 -14.42 -9.03
CA GLU A 103 23.71 -14.15 -9.24
C GLU A 103 24.27 -13.21 -8.16
N VAL A 104 23.58 -12.11 -7.87
CA VAL A 104 24.06 -11.17 -6.85
C VAL A 104 23.89 -11.68 -5.41
N ALA A 105 22.95 -12.61 -5.19
CA ALA A 105 22.73 -13.24 -3.89
C ALA A 105 23.80 -14.30 -3.57
N GLU A 106 24.54 -14.78 -4.56
CA GLU A 106 25.60 -15.77 -4.37
C GLU A 106 26.65 -15.26 -3.37
N GLY A 107 26.92 -16.07 -2.34
CA GLY A 107 27.87 -15.73 -1.27
C GLY A 107 27.40 -14.61 -0.33
N LYS A 108 26.17 -14.10 -0.44
CA LYS A 108 25.63 -13.07 0.45
C LYS A 108 24.90 -13.69 1.64
N THR A 109 24.93 -12.97 2.76
CA THR A 109 24.09 -13.30 3.92
C THR A 109 22.67 -12.77 3.72
N ALA A 110 21.69 -13.35 4.42
CA ALA A 110 20.31 -12.88 4.36
C ALA A 110 20.17 -11.39 4.70
N SER A 111 20.98 -10.86 5.64
CA SER A 111 20.98 -9.42 5.97
C SER A 111 21.59 -8.54 4.89
N GLN A 112 22.55 -9.05 4.12
CA GLN A 112 23.06 -8.33 2.94
C GLN A 112 22.01 -8.31 1.84
N ILE A 113 21.32 -9.43 1.62
CA ILE A 113 20.22 -9.52 0.66
C ILE A 113 19.09 -8.57 1.06
N GLU A 114 18.66 -8.57 2.33
CA GLU A 114 17.65 -7.63 2.87
C GLU A 114 18.01 -6.17 2.55
N ARG A 115 19.28 -5.80 2.71
CA ARG A 115 19.75 -4.43 2.39
C ARG A 115 19.69 -4.14 0.89
N MET A 116 20.00 -5.12 0.04
CA MET A 116 19.97 -4.96 -1.42
C MET A 116 18.54 -4.87 -1.95
N THR A 117 17.60 -5.57 -1.32
CA THR A 117 16.18 -5.54 -1.68
C THR A 117 15.43 -4.35 -1.04
N SER A 118 16.02 -3.70 -0.04
CA SER A 118 15.41 -2.56 0.64
C SER A 118 15.26 -1.38 -0.33
N GLY A 119 14.07 -0.77 -0.36
CA GLY A 119 13.78 0.34 -1.28
C GLY A 119 13.63 -0.07 -2.74
N LYS A 120 13.46 -1.37 -3.04
CA LYS A 120 13.15 -1.90 -4.37
C LYS A 120 11.67 -2.26 -4.48
N LYS A 121 11.11 -2.20 -5.68
CA LYS A 121 9.75 -2.69 -5.99
C LYS A 121 9.81 -4.02 -6.78
N PRO A 122 8.69 -4.77 -6.87
CA PRO A 122 8.60 -5.92 -7.76
C PRO A 122 9.01 -5.58 -9.20
N GLY A 123 9.86 -6.41 -9.79
CA GLY A 123 10.41 -6.26 -11.14
C GLY A 123 11.67 -5.40 -11.25
N ASP A 124 12.15 -4.79 -10.17
CA ASP A 124 13.43 -4.08 -10.19
C ASP A 124 14.60 -5.07 -10.31
N ARG A 125 15.63 -4.68 -11.05
CA ARG A 125 16.92 -5.36 -11.14
C ARG A 125 17.79 -5.03 -9.92
N PRO A 126 18.80 -5.85 -9.58
CA PRO A 126 19.76 -5.52 -8.53
C PRO A 126 20.46 -4.17 -8.71
N SER A 127 20.79 -3.82 -9.95
CA SER A 127 21.50 -2.60 -10.34
C SER A 127 20.64 -1.34 -10.32
N ASP A 128 19.30 -1.46 -10.29
CA ASP A 128 18.41 -0.30 -10.30
C ASP A 128 18.64 0.60 -9.07
N PRO A 129 18.31 1.88 -9.11
CA PRO A 129 18.43 2.73 -7.93
C PRO A 129 17.47 2.27 -6.82
N THR A 130 17.94 2.23 -5.57
CA THR A 130 17.07 2.10 -4.40
C THR A 130 16.33 3.41 -4.17
N ARG A 131 15.08 3.29 -3.75
CA ARG A 131 14.18 4.40 -3.45
C ARG A 131 14.02 4.52 -1.93
N PRO A 132 14.67 5.52 -1.27
CA PRO A 132 14.56 5.71 0.18
C PRO A 132 13.12 5.78 0.68
N GLU A 133 12.20 6.31 -0.13
CA GLU A 133 10.77 6.42 0.14
C GLU A 133 10.04 5.06 0.20
N LEU A 134 10.61 4.00 -0.39
CA LEU A 134 10.07 2.64 -0.34
C LEU A 134 10.71 1.80 0.79
N GLU A 135 11.66 2.35 1.54
CA GLU A 135 12.30 1.63 2.64
C GLU A 135 11.36 1.44 3.83
N ARG A 136 10.93 0.20 4.07
CA ARG A 136 10.12 -0.13 5.25
C ARG A 136 10.94 0.01 6.53
N LYS A 137 10.44 0.79 7.50
CA LYS A 137 11.07 0.94 8.82
C LYS A 137 10.54 -0.11 9.80
N ARG A 138 11.44 -0.88 10.42
CA ARG A 138 11.07 -1.89 11.43
C ARG A 138 10.94 -1.24 12.80
N VAL A 139 9.71 -1.18 13.33
CA VAL A 139 9.43 -0.73 14.69
C VAL A 139 9.22 -1.95 15.59
N THR A 140 10.02 -2.07 16.66
CA THR A 140 9.89 -3.14 17.66
C THR A 140 9.45 -2.52 18.99
N LEU A 141 8.31 -2.94 19.51
CA LEU A 141 7.76 -2.45 20.78
C LEU A 141 7.78 -3.56 21.83
N ASN A 142 8.43 -3.32 22.97
CA ASN A 142 8.33 -4.17 24.16
C ASN A 142 7.23 -3.60 25.07
N LEU A 143 6.03 -4.17 24.97
CA LEU A 143 4.83 -3.66 25.64
C LEU A 143 4.52 -4.46 26.91
N SER A 144 4.01 -3.78 27.94
CA SER A 144 3.39 -4.46 29.08
C SER A 144 2.10 -5.18 28.63
N PRO A 145 1.60 -6.17 29.37
CA PRO A 145 0.36 -6.87 29.02
C PRO A 145 -0.85 -5.92 28.86
N SER A 146 -0.95 -4.89 29.71
CA SER A 146 -2.03 -3.89 29.61
C SER A 146 -1.91 -3.02 28.37
N ALA A 147 -0.70 -2.55 28.02
CA ALA A 147 -0.46 -1.79 26.80
C ALA A 147 -0.70 -2.64 25.54
N TYR A 148 -0.28 -3.91 25.56
CA TYR A 148 -0.53 -4.85 24.46
C TYR A 148 -2.04 -5.11 24.26
N ALA A 149 -2.79 -5.29 25.35
CA ALA A 149 -4.24 -5.46 25.28
C ALA A 149 -4.94 -4.24 24.66
N LEU A 150 -4.54 -3.02 25.07
CA LEU A 150 -5.05 -1.78 24.50
C LEU A 150 -4.72 -1.64 23.01
N LEU A 151 -3.49 -1.98 22.60
CA LEU A 151 -3.09 -1.95 21.18
C LEU A 151 -3.96 -2.89 20.33
N ARG A 152 -4.26 -4.09 20.84
CA ARG A 152 -5.15 -5.04 20.14
C ARG A 152 -6.58 -4.51 20.04
N GLN A 153 -7.12 -3.96 21.12
CA GLN A 153 -8.45 -3.36 21.13
C GLN A 153 -8.55 -2.19 20.15
N ALA A 154 -7.53 -1.32 20.10
CA ALA A 154 -7.46 -0.23 19.15
C ALA A 154 -7.49 -0.73 17.70
N ARG A 155 -6.73 -1.79 17.38
CA ARG A 155 -6.77 -2.41 16.04
C ARG A 155 -8.15 -2.94 15.70
N ASP A 156 -8.81 -3.61 16.63
CA ASP A 156 -10.16 -4.16 16.41
C ASP A 156 -11.22 -3.06 16.19
N VAL A 157 -11.12 -1.94 16.91
CA VAL A 157 -12.01 -0.77 16.73
C VAL A 157 -11.78 -0.15 15.35
N LEU A 158 -10.53 0.20 15.03
CA LEU A 158 -10.18 0.83 13.75
C LEU A 158 -10.54 -0.06 12.55
N ARG A 159 -10.38 -1.39 12.70
CA ARG A 159 -10.82 -2.36 11.69
C ARG A 159 -12.32 -2.26 11.42
N LYS A 160 -13.13 -2.22 12.49
CA LYS A 160 -14.60 -2.12 12.36
C LYS A 160 -15.03 -0.80 11.73
N GLU A 161 -14.38 0.30 12.10
CA GLU A 161 -14.63 1.62 11.51
C GLU A 161 -14.25 1.70 10.03
N SER A 162 -13.27 0.91 9.61
CA SER A 162 -12.81 0.78 8.22
C SER A 162 -13.61 -0.24 7.39
N GLY A 163 -14.80 -0.65 7.86
CA GLY A 163 -15.67 -1.59 7.13
C GLY A 163 -15.33 -3.08 7.33
N GLY A 164 -14.52 -3.42 8.34
CA GLY A 164 -14.24 -4.80 8.74
C GLY A 164 -13.18 -5.54 7.92
N THR A 165 -12.54 -4.86 6.95
CA THR A 165 -11.41 -5.40 6.18
C THR A 165 -10.17 -5.59 7.04
N HIS A 166 -9.28 -6.53 6.67
CA HIS A 166 -8.01 -6.71 7.38
C HIS A 166 -7.15 -5.44 7.27
N LEU A 167 -6.71 -4.89 8.41
CA LEU A 167 -5.74 -3.79 8.46
C LEU A 167 -4.34 -4.39 8.58
N ASP A 168 -3.49 -4.14 7.60
CA ASP A 168 -2.06 -4.41 7.74
C ASP A 168 -1.42 -3.47 8.78
N ASP A 169 -0.14 -3.72 9.08
CA ASP A 169 0.58 -2.94 10.09
C ASP A 169 0.69 -1.45 9.72
N ASP A 170 0.83 -1.13 8.43
CA ASP A 170 1.00 0.25 7.95
C ASP A 170 -0.32 1.03 8.10
N ALA A 171 -1.43 0.49 7.56
CA ALA A 171 -2.76 1.09 7.66
C ALA A 171 -3.25 1.21 9.10
N PHE A 172 -2.94 0.22 9.95
CA PHE A 172 -3.30 0.29 11.38
C PHE A 172 -2.57 1.42 12.10
N ILE A 173 -1.25 1.54 11.90
CA ILE A 173 -0.46 2.57 12.58
C ILE A 173 -0.83 3.96 12.08
N GLU A 174 -1.07 4.11 10.78
CA GLU A 174 -1.52 5.38 10.19
C GLU A 174 -2.84 5.85 10.81
N LEU A 175 -3.86 4.99 10.83
CA LEU A 175 -5.16 5.32 11.44
C LEU A 175 -5.05 5.65 12.94
N LEU A 176 -4.25 4.87 13.68
CA LEU A 176 -4.04 5.10 15.11
C LEU A 176 -3.37 6.46 15.36
N ALA A 177 -2.32 6.78 14.61
CA ALA A 177 -1.61 8.04 14.70
C ALA A 177 -2.51 9.22 14.30
N SER A 178 -3.20 9.13 13.16
CA SER A 178 -4.14 10.17 12.71
C SER A 178 -5.24 10.42 13.74
N SER A 179 -5.78 9.38 14.39
CA SER A 179 -6.79 9.54 15.44
C SER A 179 -6.24 10.28 16.66
N ALA A 180 -5.03 9.95 17.12
CA ALA A 180 -4.39 10.60 18.26
C ALA A 180 -4.05 12.06 17.95
N LEU A 181 -3.53 12.33 16.75
CA LEU A 181 -3.14 13.65 16.29
C LEU A 181 -4.35 14.56 16.01
N SER A 182 -5.50 13.98 15.63
CA SER A 182 -6.75 14.72 15.41
C SER A 182 -7.44 15.18 16.70
N GLY A 183 -7.10 14.60 17.87
CA GLY A 183 -7.73 14.89 19.15
C GLY A 183 -7.18 16.11 19.91
N GLY A 184 -6.09 16.73 19.43
CA GLY A 184 -5.29 17.70 20.21
C GLY A 184 -5.56 19.19 19.96
N GLY A 185 -6.39 19.58 18.99
CA GLY A 185 -6.58 20.98 18.61
C GLY A 185 -8.06 21.37 18.49
N GLY A 186 -8.41 22.58 18.94
CA GLY A 186 -9.72 23.17 18.65
C GLY A 186 -9.99 23.13 17.15
N ALA A 187 -11.18 22.67 16.76
CA ALA A 187 -11.52 22.40 15.37
C ALA A 187 -11.52 23.70 14.53
N ASP A 188 -10.39 24.01 13.89
CA ASP A 188 -10.35 24.97 12.79
C ASP A 188 -10.90 24.30 11.53
N GLU A 189 -12.18 24.49 11.22
CA GLU A 189 -12.82 23.97 10.00
C GLU A 189 -12.19 24.51 8.71
N THR A 190 -11.27 25.47 8.80
CA THR A 190 -10.53 25.98 7.64
C THR A 190 -9.28 25.19 7.29
N ARG A 191 -8.89 24.22 8.13
CA ARG A 191 -7.75 23.34 7.90
C ARG A 191 -8.09 21.89 8.23
N SER A 192 -7.26 20.99 7.74
CA SER A 192 -7.34 19.59 8.13
C SER A 192 -7.08 19.44 9.63
N ARG A 193 -7.84 18.54 10.26
CA ARG A 193 -7.71 18.25 11.70
C ARG A 193 -6.34 17.65 12.02
N HIS A 194 -5.84 16.86 11.08
CA HIS A 194 -4.48 16.36 11.08
C HIS A 194 -3.65 17.15 10.06
N GLN A 195 -2.50 17.67 10.49
CA GLN A 195 -1.57 18.41 9.64
C GLN A 195 -0.22 17.71 9.68
N ILE A 196 0.32 17.41 8.51
CA ILE A 196 1.70 16.95 8.31
C ILE A 196 2.48 18.05 7.63
N ALA A 197 3.78 18.12 7.88
CA ALA A 197 4.69 19.02 7.18
C ALA A 197 5.48 18.23 6.14
N LEU A 198 5.32 18.59 4.87
CA LEU A 198 6.08 18.04 3.76
C LEU A 198 7.03 19.09 3.19
N THR A 199 8.25 18.69 2.87
CA THR A 199 9.22 19.49 2.11
C THR A 199 9.46 18.82 0.77
N VAL A 200 9.28 19.57 -0.32
CA VAL A 200 9.48 19.06 -1.70
C VAL A 200 10.58 19.87 -2.38
N CYS A 201 11.60 19.19 -2.89
CA CYS A 201 12.68 19.84 -3.62
C CYS A 201 12.20 20.36 -4.98
N GLU A 202 12.41 21.64 -5.29
CA GLU A 202 12.02 22.23 -6.57
C GLU A 202 12.74 21.58 -7.77
N CYS A 203 14.00 21.17 -7.57
CA CYS A 203 14.87 20.66 -8.64
C CYS A 203 14.58 19.20 -9.00
N CYS A 204 14.56 18.31 -7.99
CA CYS A 204 14.44 16.86 -8.22
C CYS A 204 13.09 16.28 -7.82
N LYS A 205 12.19 17.08 -7.23
CA LYS A 205 10.87 16.66 -6.71
C LYS A 205 10.90 15.59 -5.62
N ALA A 206 12.08 15.25 -5.09
CA ALA A 206 12.18 14.43 -3.89
C ALA A 206 11.46 15.11 -2.73
N ALA A 207 10.73 14.32 -1.95
CA ALA A 207 9.90 14.82 -0.86
C ALA A 207 10.26 14.14 0.47
N THR A 208 10.18 14.90 1.55
CA THR A 208 10.33 14.40 2.92
C THR A 208 9.18 14.86 3.79
N GLN A 209 8.75 14.02 4.72
CA GLN A 209 7.81 14.35 5.77
C GLN A 209 8.58 14.60 7.08
N ASP A 210 8.25 15.70 7.77
CA ASP A 210 8.75 15.93 9.12
C ASP A 210 8.02 15.02 10.12
N ALA A 211 8.79 14.22 10.85
CA ALA A 211 8.35 13.34 11.90
C ALA A 211 9.08 13.70 13.20
N ASN A 212 8.64 14.77 13.87
CA ASN A 212 9.24 15.27 15.11
C ASN A 212 10.72 15.65 14.97
N GLY A 213 11.07 16.36 13.89
CA GLY A 213 12.43 16.80 13.62
C GLY A 213 13.30 15.79 12.87
N GLU A 214 12.78 14.59 12.57
CA GLU A 214 13.36 13.67 11.60
C GLU A 214 12.71 13.89 10.22
N GLN A 215 13.52 13.97 9.16
CA GLN A 215 13.03 14.08 7.79
C GLN A 215 12.97 12.69 7.15
N VAL A 216 11.75 12.18 6.96
CA VAL A 216 11.50 10.84 6.41
C VAL A 216 11.17 10.97 4.91
N PRO A 217 11.94 10.35 4.00
CA PRO A 217 11.62 10.35 2.58
C PRO A 217 10.23 9.75 2.31
N VAL A 218 9.45 10.41 1.46
CA VAL A 218 8.11 9.96 1.03
C VAL A 218 7.97 10.00 -0.48
N GLY A 219 7.14 9.12 -1.02
CA GLY A 219 6.91 9.02 -2.46
C GLY A 219 6.04 10.15 -3.01
N PRO A 220 6.08 10.37 -4.35
CA PRO A 220 5.28 11.42 -5.00
C PRO A 220 3.77 11.25 -4.79
N GLU A 221 3.28 10.02 -4.59
CA GLU A 221 1.89 9.72 -4.28
C GLU A 221 1.43 10.34 -2.95
N VAL A 222 2.31 10.41 -1.94
CA VAL A 222 2.01 11.06 -0.66
C VAL A 222 1.88 12.58 -0.84
N VAL A 223 2.75 13.16 -1.68
CA VAL A 223 2.71 14.58 -2.01
C VAL A 223 1.43 14.92 -2.78
N GLU A 224 1.04 14.13 -3.77
CA GLU A 224 -0.15 14.36 -4.60
C GLU A 224 -1.44 14.36 -3.75
N VAL A 225 -1.53 13.45 -2.77
CA VAL A 225 -2.63 13.42 -1.80
C VAL A 225 -2.62 14.68 -0.93
N ALA A 226 -1.45 15.05 -0.38
CA ALA A 226 -1.32 16.20 0.51
C ALA A 226 -1.67 17.52 -0.21
N GLU A 227 -1.28 17.67 -1.47
CA GLU A 227 -1.50 18.88 -2.27
C GLU A 227 -2.99 19.19 -2.51
N CYS A 228 -3.92 18.26 -2.33
CA CYS A 228 -5.35 18.52 -2.52
C CYS A 228 -5.91 19.56 -1.53
N ASP A 229 -5.54 19.48 -0.24
CA ASP A 229 -6.05 20.38 0.83
C ASP A 229 -4.91 21.08 1.59
N ALA A 230 -3.74 21.23 0.95
CA ALA A 230 -2.53 21.75 1.58
C ALA A 230 -2.58 23.26 1.87
N GLN A 231 -1.87 23.65 2.94
CA GLN A 231 -1.35 24.99 3.12
C GLN A 231 0.08 25.07 2.56
N VAL A 232 0.32 25.94 1.59
CA VAL A 232 1.65 26.16 1.01
C VAL A 232 2.31 27.32 1.74
N ILE A 233 3.43 27.06 2.42
CA ILE A 233 4.18 28.04 3.21
C ILE A 233 5.36 28.68 2.46
N GLY A 234 5.57 28.31 1.20
CA GLY A 234 6.67 28.79 0.36
C GLY A 234 8.02 28.16 0.72
N ARG A 235 9.11 28.76 0.26
CA ARG A 235 10.46 28.24 0.51
C ARG A 235 10.89 28.44 1.96
N VAL A 236 11.39 27.36 2.57
CA VAL A 236 11.81 27.32 3.99
C VAL A 236 13.34 27.33 4.17
N ASP A 237 14.10 27.27 3.08
CA ASP A 237 15.57 27.19 3.06
C ASP A 237 16.27 28.56 2.91
N ILE A 238 15.50 29.65 2.79
CA ILE A 238 16.03 31.01 2.59
C ILE A 238 16.03 31.84 3.90
N PRO A 239 17.17 32.43 4.31
CA PRO A 239 17.28 33.18 5.58
C PRO A 239 16.46 34.49 5.65
N ALA A 240 16.03 35.03 4.50
CA ALA A 240 15.24 36.25 4.42
C ALA A 240 14.26 36.16 3.25
N GLY A 241 12.98 36.39 3.50
CA GLY A 241 11.93 36.37 2.48
C GLY A 241 10.93 35.22 2.58
N TYR A 242 10.41 34.94 3.78
CA TYR A 242 9.28 34.04 3.93
C TYR A 242 8.09 34.55 3.11
N GLU A 243 7.57 33.68 2.26
CA GLU A 243 6.38 33.98 1.47
C GLU A 243 5.13 33.97 2.34
N ARG A 244 4.10 34.67 1.89
CA ARG A 244 2.80 34.60 2.56
C ARG A 244 2.21 33.22 2.31
N ALA A 245 1.96 32.48 3.39
CA ALA A 245 1.29 31.19 3.29
C ALA A 245 -0.05 31.32 2.55
N SER A 246 -0.28 30.40 1.61
CA SER A 246 -1.51 30.30 0.83
C SER A 246 -2.17 28.95 1.07
N GLN A 247 -3.46 28.84 0.79
CA GLN A 247 -4.20 27.57 0.88
C GLN A 247 -4.49 27.11 -0.54
N VAL A 248 -4.28 25.82 -0.83
CA VAL A 248 -4.65 25.26 -2.13
C VAL A 248 -6.14 25.43 -2.34
N ILE A 249 -6.96 25.03 -1.37
CA ILE A 249 -8.40 25.27 -1.40
C ILE A 249 -8.71 26.56 -0.61
N PRO A 250 -9.41 27.54 -1.22
CA PRO A 250 -9.81 28.74 -0.49
C PRO A 250 -10.61 28.38 0.78
N PRO A 251 -10.32 28.99 1.95
CA PRO A 251 -10.96 28.61 3.22
C PRO A 251 -12.50 28.62 3.20
N ALA A 252 -13.11 29.52 2.44
CA ALA A 252 -14.57 29.58 2.28
C ALA A 252 -15.12 28.35 1.54
N VAL A 253 -14.44 27.91 0.48
CA VAL A 253 -14.79 26.71 -0.29
C VAL A 253 -14.64 25.47 0.59
N ARG A 254 -13.51 25.35 1.30
CA ARG A 254 -13.26 24.23 2.20
C ARG A 254 -14.38 24.09 3.25
N ARG A 255 -14.73 25.18 3.94
CA ARG A 255 -15.83 25.19 4.92
C ARG A 255 -17.16 24.75 4.31
N ALA A 256 -17.47 25.19 3.08
CA ALA A 256 -18.69 24.79 2.39
C ALA A 256 -18.74 23.27 2.11
N VAL A 257 -17.62 22.71 1.63
CA VAL A 257 -17.49 21.27 1.35
C VAL A 257 -17.53 20.45 2.65
N VAL A 258 -16.82 20.86 3.69
CA VAL A 258 -16.84 20.16 4.99
C VAL A 258 -18.25 20.13 5.56
N ARG A 259 -18.94 21.28 5.57
CA ARG A 259 -20.27 21.42 6.16
C ARG A 259 -21.33 20.60 5.42
N ARG A 260 -21.31 20.57 4.09
CA ARG A 260 -22.32 19.80 3.33
C ARG A 260 -22.17 18.29 3.49
N HIS A 261 -20.95 17.80 3.77
CA HIS A 261 -20.69 16.39 4.09
C HIS A 261 -20.81 16.08 5.59
N GLY A 262 -21.22 17.06 6.42
CA GLY A 262 -21.36 16.89 7.86
C GLY A 262 -20.05 16.63 8.60
N GLY A 263 -18.90 16.97 7.99
CA GLY A 263 -17.58 16.68 8.54
C GLY A 263 -17.23 15.19 8.59
N VAL A 264 -17.91 14.35 7.81
CA VAL A 264 -17.67 12.91 7.71
C VAL A 264 -17.27 12.56 6.27
N CYS A 265 -16.39 11.58 6.12
CA CYS A 265 -16.01 11.04 4.81
C CYS A 265 -17.25 10.71 3.95
N ALA A 266 -17.24 11.16 2.70
CA ALA A 266 -18.36 11.02 1.79
C ALA A 266 -18.53 9.59 1.24
N VAL A 267 -17.54 8.72 1.39
CA VAL A 267 -17.61 7.33 0.90
C VAL A 267 -18.70 6.56 1.66
N PRO A 268 -19.63 5.86 0.97
CA PRO A 268 -20.73 5.17 1.61
C PRO A 268 -20.27 4.22 2.73
N GLY A 269 -20.88 4.37 3.92
CA GLY A 269 -20.62 3.54 5.09
C GLY A 269 -19.41 3.97 5.94
N CYS A 270 -18.60 4.93 5.48
CA CYS A 270 -17.50 5.47 6.27
C CYS A 270 -18.02 6.45 7.34
N LYS A 271 -17.42 6.40 8.53
CA LYS A 271 -17.77 7.29 9.67
C LYS A 271 -16.60 8.15 10.13
N ASN A 272 -15.48 8.12 9.41
CA ASN A 272 -14.29 8.87 9.79
C ASN A 272 -14.54 10.38 9.63
N THR A 273 -14.04 11.16 10.59
CA THR A 273 -14.18 12.63 10.67
C THR A 273 -12.86 13.37 10.50
N SER A 274 -11.74 12.66 10.46
CA SER A 274 -10.46 13.22 10.06
C SER A 274 -10.38 13.15 8.53
N CYS A 275 -10.72 14.26 7.88
CA CYS A 275 -10.93 14.32 6.45
C CYS A 275 -10.34 15.57 5.82
N ASP A 276 -9.94 15.40 4.57
CA ASP A 276 -9.38 16.39 3.68
C ASP A 276 -10.32 16.58 2.48
N VAL A 277 -10.31 17.78 1.91
CA VAL A 277 -11.04 18.02 0.67
C VAL A 277 -10.22 17.52 -0.52
N HIS A 278 -10.82 16.63 -1.30
CA HIS A 278 -10.24 16.02 -2.48
C HIS A 278 -10.85 16.61 -3.76
N HIS A 279 -10.02 16.80 -4.78
CA HIS A 279 -10.45 17.24 -6.10
C HIS A 279 -10.84 16.06 -7.00
N CYS A 280 -12.11 15.98 -7.42
CA CYS A 280 -12.54 14.97 -8.40
C CYS A 280 -11.94 15.21 -9.80
N ASP A 281 -11.53 16.45 -10.08
CA ASP A 281 -10.69 16.80 -11.21
C ASP A 281 -9.28 17.09 -10.69
N PRO A 282 -8.25 16.30 -11.02
CA PRO A 282 -6.94 16.37 -10.39
C PRO A 282 -6.35 17.79 -10.38
N LYS A 283 -5.91 18.25 -9.21
CA LYS A 283 -5.37 19.60 -9.06
C LYS A 283 -4.10 19.80 -9.89
N SER A 284 -3.26 18.77 -9.98
CA SER A 284 -2.06 18.69 -10.82
C SER A 284 -2.34 18.91 -12.31
N GLU A 285 -3.61 18.77 -12.75
CA GLU A 285 -4.06 18.99 -14.12
C GLU A 285 -4.90 20.25 -14.30
N GLY A 286 -4.85 21.17 -13.34
CA GLY A 286 -5.64 22.40 -13.39
C GLY A 286 -7.07 22.24 -12.88
N GLY A 287 -7.34 21.21 -12.07
CA GLY A 287 -8.58 21.07 -11.31
C GLY A 287 -8.99 22.38 -10.61
N SER A 288 -10.25 22.78 -10.78
CA SER A 288 -10.79 23.99 -10.20
C SER A 288 -11.15 23.80 -8.73
N HIS A 289 -11.37 24.90 -8.00
CA HIS A 289 -11.91 24.87 -6.64
C HIS A 289 -13.45 25.00 -6.64
N ASP A 290 -14.10 24.58 -7.72
CA ASP A 290 -15.56 24.53 -7.80
C ASP A 290 -16.09 23.51 -6.77
N PRO A 291 -16.88 23.94 -5.77
CA PRO A 291 -17.47 23.03 -4.81
C PRO A 291 -18.19 21.83 -5.46
N GLU A 292 -18.78 21.97 -6.65
CA GLU A 292 -19.47 20.88 -7.35
C GLU A 292 -18.57 19.69 -7.67
N ARG A 293 -17.25 19.91 -7.78
CA ARG A 293 -16.23 18.92 -8.16
C ARG A 293 -15.22 18.64 -7.05
N LEU A 294 -15.52 19.06 -5.82
CA LEU A 294 -14.77 18.71 -4.62
C LEU A 294 -15.52 17.67 -3.79
N ILE A 295 -14.83 16.87 -2.99
CA ILE A 295 -15.46 15.88 -2.11
C ILE A 295 -14.66 15.71 -0.82
N LEU A 296 -15.31 15.39 0.29
CA LEU A 296 -14.64 15.20 1.57
C LEU A 296 -14.26 13.71 1.77
N LEU A 297 -12.97 13.40 1.95
CA LEU A 297 -12.48 12.03 2.12
C LEU A 297 -11.56 11.92 3.35
N CYS A 298 -11.57 10.78 4.05
CA CYS A 298 -10.55 10.49 5.07
C CYS A 298 -9.22 10.07 4.43
N SER A 299 -8.11 10.13 5.17
CA SER A 299 -6.77 9.79 4.64
C SER A 299 -6.74 8.44 3.91
N THR A 300 -7.37 7.41 4.47
CA THR A 300 -7.46 6.09 3.85
C THR A 300 -8.22 6.12 2.52
N HIS A 301 -9.44 6.67 2.49
CA HIS A 301 -10.22 6.73 1.25
C HIS A 301 -9.65 7.70 0.22
N HIS A 302 -8.94 8.72 0.68
CA HIS A 302 -8.22 9.66 -0.17
C HIS A 302 -7.06 8.96 -0.88
N GLY A 303 -6.23 8.20 -0.15
CA GLY A 303 -5.17 7.37 -0.72
C GLY A 303 -5.71 6.30 -1.68
N ILE A 304 -6.84 5.64 -1.36
CA ILE A 304 -7.49 4.66 -2.25
C ILE A 304 -8.00 5.31 -3.55
N ALA A 305 -8.45 6.58 -3.50
CA ALA A 305 -8.92 7.33 -4.67
C ALA A 305 -7.77 7.71 -5.61
N HIS A 306 -6.66 8.21 -5.06
CA HIS A 306 -5.40 8.43 -5.81
C HIS A 306 -4.78 7.11 -6.29
N GLY A 307 -4.96 6.04 -5.51
CA GLY A 307 -4.59 4.67 -5.87
C GLY A 307 -5.41 4.10 -7.03
N GLY A 308 -6.50 4.75 -7.43
CA GLY A 308 -7.40 4.27 -8.47
C GLY A 308 -8.22 3.04 -8.09
N THR A 309 -8.26 2.67 -6.81
CA THR A 309 -9.00 1.49 -6.30
C THR A 309 -10.46 1.84 -5.96
N ILE A 310 -10.76 3.13 -5.80
CA ILE A 310 -12.13 3.67 -5.84
C ILE A 310 -12.20 4.72 -6.93
N VAL A 311 -13.28 4.71 -7.71
CA VAL A 311 -13.54 5.68 -8.77
C VAL A 311 -14.73 6.53 -8.36
N ILE A 312 -14.53 7.85 -8.32
CA ILE A 312 -15.55 8.82 -7.91
C ILE A 312 -16.01 9.59 -9.15
N ARG A 313 -17.31 9.53 -9.47
CA ARG A 313 -17.92 10.21 -10.61
C ARG A 313 -19.07 11.11 -10.16
N GLY A 314 -19.51 12.00 -11.04
CA GLY A 314 -20.65 12.89 -10.78
C GLY A 314 -20.27 14.22 -10.12
N THR A 315 -21.25 14.95 -9.65
CA THR A 315 -21.07 16.25 -8.97
C THR A 315 -21.86 16.25 -7.68
N TRP A 316 -21.62 17.26 -6.84
CA TRP A 316 -22.42 17.42 -5.62
C TRP A 316 -23.92 17.50 -5.91
N SER A 317 -24.33 18.35 -6.85
CA SER A 317 -25.74 18.57 -7.20
C SER A 317 -26.41 17.37 -7.88
N ALA A 318 -25.68 16.62 -8.71
CA ALA A 318 -26.19 15.42 -9.39
C ALA A 318 -26.09 14.15 -8.53
N GLY A 319 -25.30 14.20 -7.44
CA GLY A 319 -24.92 13.05 -6.63
C GLY A 319 -23.61 12.43 -7.11
N PHE A 320 -22.72 12.16 -6.16
CA PHE A 320 -21.51 11.39 -6.42
C PHE A 320 -21.83 9.89 -6.52
N VAL A 321 -21.22 9.23 -7.49
CA VAL A 321 -21.26 7.79 -7.69
C VAL A 321 -19.89 7.23 -7.35
N PHE A 322 -19.87 6.18 -6.53
CA PHE A 322 -18.65 5.48 -6.11
C PHE A 322 -18.65 4.10 -6.74
N GLU A 323 -17.58 3.81 -7.48
CA GLU A 323 -17.41 2.55 -8.21
C GLU A 323 -16.08 1.90 -7.85
N HIS A 324 -16.02 0.58 -7.99
CA HIS A 324 -14.77 -0.14 -8.13
C HIS A 324 -14.22 0.01 -9.56
N PRO A 325 -12.93 -0.28 -9.80
CA PRO A 325 -12.31 -0.10 -11.11
C PRO A 325 -12.93 -0.95 -12.22
N ASP A 326 -13.55 -2.07 -11.85
CA ASP A 326 -14.32 -2.95 -12.74
C ASP A 326 -15.70 -2.38 -13.16
N GLY A 327 -16.10 -1.24 -12.60
CA GLY A 327 -17.36 -0.56 -12.86
C GLY A 327 -18.52 -1.00 -11.95
N SER A 328 -18.29 -1.94 -11.03
CA SER A 328 -19.30 -2.30 -10.04
C SER A 328 -19.47 -1.18 -9.00
N ALA A 329 -20.68 -1.02 -8.46
CA ALA A 329 -20.91 -0.03 -7.41
C ALA A 329 -20.09 -0.35 -6.16
N TYR A 330 -19.59 0.68 -5.47
CA TYR A 330 -18.82 0.52 -4.24
C TYR A 330 -19.63 -0.24 -3.18
N GLY A 331 -19.05 -1.32 -2.65
CA GLY A 331 -19.70 -2.21 -1.68
C GLY A 331 -20.70 -3.20 -2.29
N SER A 332 -20.79 -3.28 -3.62
CA SER A 332 -21.62 -4.28 -4.31
C SER A 332 -21.08 -5.70 -4.12
N PRO A 333 -21.95 -6.72 -3.89
CA PRO A 333 -21.53 -8.11 -3.88
C PRO A 333 -21.13 -8.65 -5.27
N THR A 334 -21.37 -7.88 -6.34
CA THR A 334 -21.08 -8.26 -7.73
C THR A 334 -19.69 -7.84 -8.19
N VAL A 335 -18.86 -7.29 -7.30
CA VAL A 335 -17.47 -6.91 -7.62
C VAL A 335 -16.68 -8.13 -8.06
N GLU A 336 -15.81 -7.97 -9.06
CA GLU A 336 -14.83 -8.95 -9.51
C GLU A 336 -13.44 -8.56 -8.97
N PRO A 337 -13.00 -9.04 -7.79
CA PRO A 337 -11.86 -8.45 -7.08
C PRO A 337 -10.54 -8.51 -7.86
N ARG A 338 -10.32 -9.59 -8.62
CA ARG A 338 -9.12 -9.75 -9.46
C ARG A 338 -9.10 -8.73 -10.59
N LYS A 339 -10.22 -8.56 -11.29
CA LYS A 339 -10.38 -7.58 -12.37
C LYS A 339 -10.22 -6.15 -11.86
N ALA A 340 -10.86 -5.83 -10.74
CA ALA A 340 -10.71 -4.55 -10.07
C ALA A 340 -9.25 -4.24 -9.72
N ARG A 341 -8.52 -5.21 -9.15
CA ARG A 341 -7.10 -5.07 -8.83
C ARG A 341 -6.24 -4.82 -10.07
N VAL A 342 -6.46 -5.61 -11.13
CA VAL A 342 -5.72 -5.46 -12.40
C VAL A 342 -5.95 -4.08 -13.02
N LEU A 343 -7.18 -3.57 -13.02
CA LEU A 343 -7.49 -2.25 -13.57
C LEU A 343 -6.90 -1.10 -12.72
N ALA A 344 -6.90 -1.23 -11.39
CA ALA A 344 -6.20 -0.29 -10.51
C ALA A 344 -4.68 -0.30 -10.73
N GLU A 345 -4.09 -1.48 -10.94
CA GLU A 345 -2.67 -1.64 -11.26
C GLU A 345 -2.34 -0.98 -12.61
N VAL A 346 -3.14 -1.20 -13.64
CA VAL A 346 -2.98 -0.53 -14.95
C VAL A 346 -3.08 0.99 -14.81
N PHE A 347 -4.00 1.50 -14.00
CA PHE A 347 -4.07 2.94 -13.71
C PHE A 347 -2.76 3.46 -13.13
N GLN A 348 -2.20 2.78 -12.12
CA GLN A 348 -0.90 3.14 -11.53
C GLN A 348 0.25 3.04 -12.54
N MET A 349 0.26 2.01 -13.40
CA MET A 349 1.25 1.87 -14.47
C MET A 349 1.19 3.04 -15.46
N LEU A 350 -0.02 3.47 -15.86
CA LEU A 350 -0.20 4.63 -16.74
C LEU A 350 0.29 5.92 -16.08
N ARG A 351 -0.01 6.13 -14.79
CA ARG A 351 0.53 7.27 -14.02
C ARG A 351 2.05 7.24 -13.96
N ALA A 352 2.64 6.07 -13.73
CA ALA A 352 4.10 5.88 -13.74
C ALA A 352 4.74 6.15 -15.12
N LEU A 353 3.98 5.98 -16.20
CA LEU A 353 4.36 6.36 -17.58
C LEU A 353 4.09 7.83 -17.90
N SER A 354 3.82 8.67 -16.88
CA SER A 354 3.52 10.10 -17.00
C SER A 354 2.23 10.44 -17.75
N PHE A 355 1.30 9.49 -17.91
CA PHE A 355 -0.03 9.82 -18.39
C PHE A 355 -0.75 10.68 -17.34
N LYS A 356 -1.45 11.71 -17.82
CA LYS A 356 -2.40 12.47 -17.00
C LYS A 356 -3.45 11.53 -16.43
N GLU A 357 -3.82 11.68 -15.17
CA GLU A 357 -4.86 10.92 -14.50
C GLU A 357 -6.18 10.91 -15.29
N LYS A 358 -6.63 12.04 -15.84
CA LYS A 358 -7.87 12.04 -16.66
C LYS A 358 -7.75 11.12 -17.87
N GLU A 359 -6.58 11.13 -18.51
CA GLU A 359 -6.29 10.28 -19.65
C GLU A 359 -6.14 8.82 -19.23
N ALA A 360 -5.41 8.54 -18.14
CA ALA A 360 -5.23 7.20 -17.59
C ALA A 360 -6.57 6.56 -17.20
N ARG A 361 -7.47 7.31 -16.53
CA ARG A 361 -8.82 6.85 -16.21
C ARG A 361 -9.63 6.54 -17.46
N ARG A 362 -9.53 7.36 -18.51
CA ARG A 362 -10.18 7.11 -19.80
C ARG A 362 -9.67 5.81 -20.47
N LEU A 363 -8.35 5.61 -20.50
CA LEU A 363 -7.75 4.40 -21.09
C LEU A 363 -8.14 3.14 -20.30
N VAL A 364 -8.19 3.22 -18.98
CA VAL A 364 -8.68 2.13 -18.11
C VAL A 364 -10.16 1.85 -18.36
N ASP A 365 -11.00 2.89 -18.49
CA ASP A 365 -12.42 2.75 -18.82
C ASP A 365 -12.62 2.08 -20.19
N GLN A 366 -11.79 2.39 -21.19
CA GLN A 366 -11.81 1.76 -22.52
C GLN A 366 -11.33 0.31 -22.49
N ALA A 367 -10.33 -0.02 -21.68
CA ALA A 367 -9.81 -1.37 -21.53
C ALA A 367 -10.74 -2.29 -20.73
N ARG A 368 -11.52 -1.74 -19.79
CA ARG A 368 -12.37 -2.48 -18.83
C ARG A 368 -13.22 -3.60 -19.46
N PRO A 369 -13.90 -3.43 -20.61
CA PRO A 369 -14.70 -4.50 -21.21
C PRO A 369 -13.87 -5.68 -21.72
N HIS A 370 -12.58 -5.46 -21.97
CA HIS A 370 -11.65 -6.44 -22.54
C HIS A 370 -10.77 -7.14 -21.50
N VAL A 371 -10.81 -6.70 -20.24
CA VAL A 371 -10.12 -7.37 -19.13
C VAL A 371 -11.01 -8.49 -18.59
N GLY A 372 -10.56 -9.72 -18.79
CA GLY A 372 -11.18 -10.94 -18.28
C GLY A 372 -10.50 -11.44 -17.00
N ALA A 373 -11.02 -12.53 -16.44
CA ALA A 373 -10.53 -13.11 -15.18
C ALA A 373 -9.05 -13.50 -15.21
N GLU A 374 -8.53 -13.95 -16.35
CA GLU A 374 -7.12 -14.40 -16.50
C GLU A 374 -6.19 -13.34 -17.11
N THR A 375 -6.68 -12.13 -17.38
CA THR A 375 -5.87 -11.08 -17.99
C THR A 375 -4.85 -10.54 -16.99
N THR A 376 -3.57 -10.52 -17.37
CA THR A 376 -2.50 -9.93 -16.54
C THR A 376 -2.50 -8.40 -16.65
N ALA A 377 -1.89 -7.70 -15.69
CA ALA A 377 -1.76 -6.24 -15.72
C ALA A 377 -1.04 -5.75 -16.99
N GLU A 378 -0.01 -6.45 -17.44
CA GLU A 378 0.72 -6.12 -18.67
C GLU A 378 -0.15 -6.28 -19.93
N GLN A 379 -0.95 -7.36 -20.01
CA GLN A 379 -1.90 -7.55 -21.10
C GLN A 379 -2.97 -6.47 -21.10
N ALA A 380 -3.53 -6.15 -19.93
CA ALA A 380 -4.51 -5.09 -19.75
C ALA A 380 -3.95 -3.70 -20.11
N LEU A 381 -2.70 -3.41 -19.75
CA LEU A 381 -2.01 -2.18 -20.14
C LEU A 381 -1.85 -2.08 -21.67
N ARG A 382 -1.45 -3.17 -22.34
CA ARG A 382 -1.38 -3.21 -23.81
C ARG A 382 -2.75 -2.96 -24.46
N LEU A 383 -3.83 -3.46 -23.87
CA LEU A 383 -5.19 -3.18 -24.34
C LEU A 383 -5.54 -1.70 -24.16
N ALA A 384 -5.22 -1.13 -23.00
CA ALA A 384 -5.46 0.28 -22.70
C ALA A 384 -4.72 1.22 -23.68
N LEU A 385 -3.48 0.90 -24.05
CA LEU A 385 -2.67 1.73 -24.97
C LEU A 385 -3.03 1.57 -26.46
N ARG A 386 -3.92 0.63 -26.82
CA ARG A 386 -4.36 0.38 -28.20
C ARG A 386 -5.68 1.08 -28.56
N GLY A 387 -6.47 1.47 -27.55
CA GLY A 387 -7.71 2.23 -27.71
C GLY A 387 -7.46 3.72 -27.76
#